data_AF-A0A941S242-F1
#
_entry.id   AF-A0A941S242-F1
#
_cell.length_a   1.000
_cell.length_b   1.000
_cell.length_c   1.000
_cell.angle_alpha   90.00
_cell.angle_beta   90.00
_cell.angle_gamma   90.00
#
_symmetry.space_group_name_H-M   'P 1'
#
loop_
_entity.id
_entity.type
_entity.pdbx_description
1 polymer ?
#
loop_
_entity_poly.entity_id
_entity_poly.type
_entity_poly.pdbx_seq_one_letter_code
_entity_poly.pdbx_strand_id
1 'polypeptide(L)'
;MRGSGPRKWGQVGRKAGIGFEKRIKIYLNDKRIVVDNKKFMMLLDANSSSDDLVNFAASSIDAIADSWGEPPANFYWVPVVQFIVYPKGDANYERLRLNLEQKWGVSSSVEYVTDRKDNKTKAANGAKR
;
A
#
# COMPACT_ATOMS: atom_id res chain seq x y z
N MET A 1 23.03 -10.05 17.97
CA MET A 1 22.49 -9.05 17.01
C MET A 1 21.14 -9.55 16.50
N ARG A 2 20.02 -9.02 17.00
CA ARG A 2 18.66 -9.29 16.51
C ARG A 2 18.03 -7.94 16.22
N GLY A 3 17.77 -7.63 14.96
CA GLY A 3 17.23 -6.33 14.53
C GLY A 3 15.80 -6.10 15.03
N SER A 4 15.55 -4.92 15.58
CA SER A 4 14.27 -4.41 16.14
C SER A 4 13.16 -4.26 15.08
N GLY A 5 11.90 -4.50 15.48
CA GLY A 5 10.71 -4.64 14.62
C GLY A 5 10.07 -3.36 14.04
N PRO A 6 8.79 -3.39 13.58
CA PRO A 6 7.84 -4.50 13.59
C PRO A 6 7.58 -5.06 12.17
N ARG A 7 7.69 -6.38 12.02
CA ARG A 7 7.02 -7.12 10.93
C ARG A 7 6.09 -8.10 11.61
N LYS A 8 4.84 -8.27 11.14
CA LYS A 8 4.22 -9.60 10.98
C LYS A 8 3.11 -9.58 9.93
N TRP A 9 3.48 -9.64 8.66
CA TRP A 9 2.53 -9.96 7.60
C TRP A 9 2.14 -11.45 7.62
N GLY A 10 0.87 -11.74 7.84
CA GLY A 10 0.14 -12.90 7.32
C GLY A 10 0.42 -14.31 7.87
N GLN A 11 1.01 -14.44 9.07
CA GLN A 11 1.37 -15.71 9.75
C GLN A 11 2.49 -16.53 9.07
N VAL A 12 3.64 -16.60 9.75
CA VAL A 12 4.79 -17.42 9.32
C VAL A 12 4.58 -18.85 9.81
N GLY A 13 4.28 -19.79 8.92
CA GLY A 13 4.40 -21.21 9.24
C GLY A 13 5.86 -21.53 9.60
N ARG A 14 6.11 -22.34 10.65
CA ARG A 14 7.45 -22.67 11.18
C ARG A 14 8.47 -23.26 10.17
N LYS A 15 8.07 -23.49 8.91
CA LYS A 15 8.88 -24.04 7.80
C LYS A 15 8.83 -23.18 6.52
N ALA A 16 8.31 -21.96 6.58
CA ALA A 16 8.21 -21.11 5.40
C ALA A 16 9.60 -20.59 4.98
N GLY A 17 10.01 -20.92 3.75
CA GLY A 17 11.31 -20.52 3.18
C GLY A 17 11.20 -19.62 1.96
N ILE A 18 10.01 -19.56 1.33
CA ILE A 18 9.79 -18.86 0.06
C ILE A 18 8.72 -17.78 0.24
N GLY A 19 9.04 -16.54 -0.12
CA GLY A 19 8.08 -15.42 -0.07
C GLY A 19 7.15 -15.44 -1.28
N PHE A 20 5.85 -15.32 -1.04
CA PHE A 20 4.86 -15.12 -2.10
C PHE A 20 4.38 -13.67 -2.10
N GLU A 21 4.76 -12.93 -3.13
CA GLU A 21 4.49 -11.51 -3.21
C GLU A 21 3.02 -11.23 -3.56
N LYS A 22 2.40 -10.31 -2.81
CA LYS A 22 1.10 -9.76 -3.13
C LYS A 22 1.18 -8.24 -3.18
N ARG A 23 0.72 -7.69 -4.31
CA ARG A 23 0.82 -6.26 -4.58
C ARG A 23 -0.30 -5.49 -3.93
N ILE A 24 0.06 -4.42 -3.22
CA ILE A 24 -0.85 -3.44 -2.64
C ILE A 24 -0.61 -2.10 -3.33
N LYS A 25 -1.67 -1.47 -3.84
CA LYS A 25 -1.56 -0.14 -4.46
C LYS A 25 -1.80 0.95 -3.42
N ILE A 26 -0.90 1.92 -3.35
CA ILE A 26 -1.06 3.13 -2.53
C ILE A 26 -1.14 4.32 -3.47
N TYR A 27 -2.29 4.98 -3.48
CA TYR A 27 -2.54 6.17 -4.27
C TYR A 27 -2.27 7.42 -3.43
N LEU A 28 -1.45 8.32 -3.97
CA LEU A 28 -0.97 9.50 -3.26
C LEU A 28 -1.31 10.76 -4.03
N ASN A 29 -1.87 11.74 -3.33
CA ASN A 29 -1.95 13.13 -3.78
C ASN A 29 -1.71 14.09 -2.60
N ASP A 30 -1.91 15.38 -2.80
CA ASP A 30 -1.73 16.43 -1.79
C ASP A 30 -2.80 16.43 -0.67
N LYS A 31 -3.93 15.75 -0.88
CA LYS A 31 -5.11 15.82 -0.01
C LYS A 31 -5.46 14.51 0.68
N ARG A 32 -4.96 13.38 0.19
CA ARG A 32 -5.31 12.06 0.70
C ARG A 32 -4.32 10.98 0.31
N ILE A 33 -4.29 9.95 1.14
CA ILE A 33 -3.67 8.67 0.89
C ILE A 33 -4.78 7.63 0.78
N VAL A 34 -4.71 6.76 -0.22
CA VAL A 34 -5.66 5.68 -0.41
C VAL A 34 -4.92 4.37 -0.60
N VAL A 35 -5.26 3.34 0.19
CA VAL A 35 -4.62 2.02 0.11
C VAL A 35 -5.64 1.00 -0.41
N ASP A 36 -5.21 0.18 -1.36
CA ASP A 36 -5.95 -0.97 -1.92
C ASP A 36 -7.37 -0.59 -2.41
N ASN A 37 -7.44 0.16 -3.52
CA ASN A 37 -8.70 0.53 -4.19
C ASN A 37 -9.77 1.17 -3.28
N LYS A 38 -9.35 2.01 -2.31
CA LYS A 38 -10.22 2.71 -1.34
C LYS A 38 -10.69 1.87 -0.15
N LYS A 39 -10.10 0.70 0.09
CA LYS A 39 -10.36 -0.04 1.33
C LYS A 39 -9.96 0.76 2.57
N PHE A 40 -8.84 1.47 2.49
CA PHE A 40 -8.40 2.43 3.52
C PHE A 40 -8.16 3.80 2.89
N MET A 41 -8.57 4.86 3.60
CA MET A 41 -8.36 6.25 3.17
C MET A 41 -8.05 7.13 4.38
N MET A 42 -7.04 7.99 4.22
CA MET A 42 -6.70 9.06 5.14
C MET A 42 -6.75 10.38 4.39
N LEU A 43 -7.46 11.38 4.93
CA LEU A 43 -7.38 12.75 4.47
C LEU A 43 -6.15 13.41 5.08
N LEU A 44 -5.47 14.23 4.28
CA LEU A 44 -4.31 15.00 4.70
C LEU A 44 -4.74 16.44 4.96
N ASP A 45 -4.31 16.95 6.10
CA ASP A 45 -4.46 18.35 6.51
C ASP A 45 -3.09 18.92 6.95
N ALA A 46 -3.09 20.18 7.39
CA ALA A 46 -1.87 20.85 7.84
C ALA A 46 -1.22 20.22 9.09
N ASN A 47 -1.96 19.41 9.85
CA ASN A 47 -1.50 18.78 11.08
C ASN A 47 -1.05 17.33 10.88
N SER A 48 -1.27 16.77 9.68
CA SER A 48 -0.92 15.39 9.36
C SER A 48 0.59 15.21 9.37
N SER A 49 1.12 14.56 10.41
CA SER A 49 2.56 14.37 10.59
C SER A 49 3.07 13.22 9.74
N SER A 50 4.36 13.22 9.43
CA SER A 50 4.97 12.12 8.67
C SER A 50 4.79 10.76 9.36
N ASP A 51 4.78 10.73 10.69
CA ASP A 51 4.58 9.50 11.45
C ASP A 51 3.14 9.00 11.34
N ASP A 52 2.14 9.89 11.32
CA ASP A 52 0.73 9.51 11.11
C ASP A 52 0.53 8.87 9.74
N LEU A 53 1.15 9.44 8.69
CA LEU A 53 1.10 8.90 7.34
C LEU A 53 1.69 7.48 7.28
N VAL A 54 2.87 7.30 7.90
CA VAL A 54 3.57 6.00 7.93
C VAL A 54 2.80 4.98 8.73
N ASN A 55 2.30 5.34 9.91
CA ASN A 55 1.51 4.46 10.77
C ASN A 55 0.23 4.03 10.06
N PHE A 56 -0.48 4.97 9.42
CA PHE A 56 -1.66 4.67 8.63
C PHE A 56 -1.37 3.71 7.47
N ALA A 57 -0.29 3.94 6.71
CA ALA A 57 0.08 3.08 5.60
C ALA A 57 0.47 1.67 6.08
N ALA A 58 1.30 1.58 7.12
CA ALA A 58 1.74 0.31 7.68
C ALA A 58 0.58 -0.50 8.27
N SER A 59 -0.29 0.12 9.07
CA SER A 59 -1.46 -0.56 9.64
C SER A 59 -2.45 -1.01 8.55
N SER A 60 -2.58 -0.23 7.47
CA SER A 60 -3.41 -0.61 6.32
C SER A 60 -2.83 -1.82 5.58
N ILE A 61 -1.51 -1.85 5.36
CA ILE A 61 -0.81 -2.98 4.75
C ILE A 61 -0.97 -4.23 5.61
N ASP A 62 -0.79 -4.13 6.92
CA ASP A 62 -0.99 -5.25 7.86
C ASP A 62 -2.41 -5.79 7.78
N ALA A 63 -3.42 -4.93 7.87
CA ALA A 63 -4.83 -5.33 7.80
C ALA A 63 -5.19 -5.99 6.45
N ILE A 64 -4.53 -5.59 5.36
CA ILE A 64 -4.69 -6.24 4.05
C ILE A 64 -4.02 -7.60 4.05
N ALA A 65 -2.78 -7.68 4.55
CA ALA A 65 -2.02 -8.92 4.58
C ALA A 65 -2.71 -9.99 5.43
N ASP A 66 -3.31 -9.60 6.56
CA ASP A 66 -4.08 -10.50 7.42
C ASP A 66 -5.35 -11.02 6.73
N SER A 67 -5.90 -10.27 5.78
CA SER A 67 -7.06 -10.70 5.00
C SER A 67 -6.74 -11.68 3.86
N TRP A 68 -5.47 -12.00 3.62
CA TRP A 68 -5.07 -12.93 2.55
C TRP A 68 -5.25 -14.41 2.89
N GLY A 69 -5.60 -14.74 4.13
CA GLY A 69 -5.75 -16.11 4.60
C GLY A 69 -4.41 -16.82 4.73
N GLU A 70 -4.45 -18.16 4.86
CA GLU A 70 -3.22 -18.94 5.01
C GLU A 70 -2.41 -18.98 3.71
N PRO A 71 -1.09 -18.76 3.78
CA PRO A 71 -0.23 -18.95 2.61
C PRO A 71 -0.14 -20.45 2.24
N PRO A 72 0.19 -20.77 0.97
CA PRO A 72 0.47 -22.15 0.57
C PRO A 72 1.56 -22.80 1.42
N ALA A 73 1.58 -24.13 1.49
CA ALA A 73 2.56 -24.86 2.30
C ALA A 73 4.01 -24.46 1.98
N ASN A 74 4.77 -24.10 3.01
CA ASN A 74 6.16 -23.62 2.95
C ASN A 74 6.35 -22.20 2.36
N PHE A 75 5.25 -21.46 2.13
CA PHE A 75 5.30 -20.05 1.75
C PHE A 75 4.91 -19.14 2.92
N TYR A 76 5.28 -17.86 2.79
CA TYR A 76 4.74 -16.77 3.60
C TYR A 76 4.36 -15.61 2.70
N TRP A 77 3.35 -14.83 3.12
CA TRP A 77 2.95 -13.66 2.36
C TRP A 77 3.98 -12.53 2.49
N VAL A 78 4.29 -11.89 1.37
CA VAL A 78 5.15 -10.71 1.30
C VAL A 78 4.36 -9.58 0.65
N PRO A 79 4.00 -8.51 1.38
CA PRO A 79 3.43 -7.36 0.73
C PRO A 79 4.50 -6.64 -0.09
N VAL A 80 4.14 -6.28 -1.32
CA VAL A 80 4.91 -5.37 -2.15
C VAL A 80 4.04 -4.17 -2.50
N VAL A 81 4.55 -2.97 -2.28
CA VAL A 81 3.80 -1.73 -2.48
C VAL A 81 4.06 -1.16 -3.87
N GLN A 82 3.00 -0.83 -4.59
CA GLN A 82 3.08 0.01 -5.78
C GLN A 82 2.48 1.37 -5.45
N PHE A 83 3.33 2.39 -5.40
CA PHE A 83 2.89 3.78 -5.26
C PHE A 83 2.38 4.30 -6.59
N ILE A 84 1.17 4.86 -6.58
CA ILE A 84 0.56 5.57 -7.69
C ILE A 84 0.51 7.05 -7.29
N VAL A 85 1.46 7.83 -7.80
CA VAL A 85 1.65 9.23 -7.39
C VAL A 85 0.96 10.13 -8.40
N TYR A 86 -0.08 10.83 -7.93
CA TYR A 86 -0.77 11.87 -8.68
C TYR A 86 -0.06 13.23 -8.51
N PRO A 87 -0.40 14.24 -9.33
CA PRO A 87 0.19 15.56 -9.21
C PRO A 87 0.12 16.10 -7.77
N LYS A 88 1.23 16.67 -7.29
CA LYS A 88 1.44 17.16 -5.92
C LYS A 88 1.53 16.08 -4.83
N GLY A 89 1.62 14.81 -5.21
CA GLY A 89 1.80 13.68 -4.27
C GLY A 89 3.25 13.38 -3.89
N ASP A 90 4.23 14.00 -4.56
CA ASP A 90 5.66 13.62 -4.47
C ASP A 90 6.21 13.73 -3.04
N ALA A 91 5.88 14.80 -2.34
CA ALA A 91 6.32 14.99 -0.96
C ALA A 91 5.79 13.89 -0.01
N ASN A 92 4.56 13.42 -0.24
CA ASN A 92 3.97 12.34 0.55
C ASN A 92 4.56 10.98 0.16
N TYR A 93 4.89 10.80 -1.12
CA TYR A 93 5.60 9.61 -1.61
C TYR A 93 6.96 9.44 -0.93
N GLU A 94 7.79 10.48 -0.92
CA GLU A 94 9.14 10.40 -0.33
C GLU A 94 9.09 10.10 1.17
N ARG A 95 8.14 10.71 1.90
CA ARG A 95 7.91 10.46 3.32
C ARG A 95 7.55 9.01 3.60
N LEU A 96 6.69 8.42 2.78
CA LEU A 96 6.22 7.04 2.94
C LEU A 96 7.26 6.02 2.50
N ARG A 97 7.88 6.21 1.32
CA ARG A 97 8.78 5.25 0.70
C ARG A 97 9.95 4.91 1.63
N LEU A 98 10.65 5.94 2.12
CA LEU A 98 11.83 5.75 2.96
C LEU A 98 11.49 4.99 4.25
N ASN A 99 10.39 5.36 4.90
CA ASN A 99 9.99 4.72 6.15
C ASN A 99 9.49 3.28 5.93
N LEU A 100 8.70 3.03 4.88
CA LEU A 100 8.18 1.68 4.60
C LEU A 100 9.30 0.71 4.17
N GLU A 101 10.26 1.17 3.38
CA GLU A 101 11.42 0.36 2.99
C GLU A 101 12.38 0.12 4.17
N GLN A 102 12.74 1.17 4.92
CA GLN A 102 13.79 1.06 5.95
C GLN A 102 13.28 0.51 7.29
N LYS A 103 12.10 0.96 7.75
CA LYS A 103 11.58 0.57 9.08
C LYS A 103 10.75 -0.71 9.01
N TRP A 104 9.95 -0.87 7.95
CA TRP A 104 9.04 -2.01 7.83
C TRP A 104 9.62 -3.10 6.92
N GLY A 105 10.54 -2.76 6.01
CA GLY A 105 11.14 -3.73 5.09
C GLY A 105 10.15 -4.19 4.02
N VAL A 106 9.27 -3.29 3.57
CA VAL A 106 8.35 -3.48 2.44
C VAL A 106 9.04 -3.05 1.17
N SER A 107 9.16 -3.94 0.19
CA SER A 107 9.64 -3.57 -1.15
C SER A 107 8.62 -2.69 -1.85
N SER A 108 9.08 -1.64 -2.53
CA SER A 108 8.19 -0.71 -3.22
C SER A 108 8.60 -0.39 -4.66
N SER A 109 7.62 -0.03 -5.48
CA SER A 109 7.81 0.57 -6.80
C SER A 109 6.92 1.81 -6.94
N VAL A 110 7.21 2.66 -7.93
CA VAL A 110 6.48 3.92 -8.15
C VAL A 110 6.03 4.06 -9.60
N GLU A 111 4.81 4.57 -9.77
CA GLU A 111 4.22 4.99 -11.04
C GLU A 111 3.71 6.42 -10.87
N TYR A 112 4.25 7.35 -11.65
CA TYR A 112 3.79 8.74 -11.68
C TYR A 112 2.69 8.90 -12.73
N VAL A 113 1.51 9.34 -12.29
CA VAL A 113 0.36 9.57 -13.16
C VAL A 113 0.33 11.04 -13.54
N THR A 114 0.68 11.33 -14.79
CA THR A 114 0.76 12.71 -15.31
C THR A 114 -0.58 13.32 -15.65
N ASP A 115 -1.63 12.52 -15.80
CA ASP A 115 -2.93 13.04 -16.23
C ASP A 115 -4.12 12.33 -15.59
N ARG A 116 -5.10 13.14 -15.18
CA ARG A 116 -6.33 12.72 -14.53
C ARG A 116 -7.24 12.06 -15.56
N LYS A 117 -6.98 10.81 -15.90
CA LYS A 117 -8.07 9.96 -16.41
C LYS A 117 -9.00 9.68 -15.23
N ASP A 118 -9.90 10.62 -14.98
CA ASP A 118 -11.16 10.34 -14.31
C ASP A 118 -11.79 9.18 -15.10
N ASN A 119 -11.63 7.95 -14.64
CA ASN A 119 -12.35 6.79 -15.16
C ASN A 119 -13.84 6.90 -14.75
N LYS A 120 -14.51 7.95 -15.21
CA LYS A 120 -15.92 7.90 -15.59
C LYS A 120 -15.91 7.74 -17.10
N THR A 121 -16.07 6.51 -17.60
CA THR A 121 -16.85 6.16 -18.82
C THR A 121 -16.57 4.69 -19.15
N LYS A 122 -17.32 3.78 -18.52
CA LYS A 122 -17.84 2.53 -19.14
C LYS A 122 -19.09 2.09 -18.37
N ALA A 123 -20.11 2.94 -18.36
CA ALA A 123 -21.45 2.59 -17.90
C ALA A 123 -22.49 3.54 -18.55
N ALA A 124 -22.55 3.55 -19.88
CA ALA A 124 -23.70 4.02 -20.65
C ALA A 124 -23.41 3.86 -22.15
N ASN A 125 -23.64 2.67 -22.70
CA ASN A 125 -24.27 2.49 -24.01
C ASN A 125 -24.42 0.99 -24.28
N GLY A 126 -25.53 0.48 -23.77
CA GLY A 126 -25.99 -0.89 -23.96
C GLY A 126 -27.46 -0.98 -23.59
N ALA A 127 -28.26 0.01 -23.99
CA ALA A 127 -29.71 -0.05 -23.90
C ALA A 127 -30.31 0.97 -24.87
N LYS A 128 -30.54 0.55 -26.11
CA LYS A 128 -31.76 0.93 -26.82
C LYS A 128 -32.14 -0.21 -27.76
N ARG A 129 -33.36 -0.66 -27.52
CA ARG A 129 -34.17 -1.59 -28.30
C ARG A 129 -34.38 -1.07 -29.71
#